data_AF-A0A949I358-F1
#
_entry.id   AF-A0A949I358-F1
#
_cell.length_a   1.000
_cell.length_b   1.000
_cell.length_c   1.000
_cell.angle_alpha   90.00
_cell.angle_beta   90.00
_cell.angle_gamma   90.00
#
_symmetry.space_group_name_H-M   'P 1'
#
loop_
_entity.id
_entity.type
_entity.pdbx_description
1 polymer ?
#
loop_
_entity_poly.entity_id
_entity_poly.type
_entity_poly.pdbx_seq_one_letter_code
_entity_poly.pdbx_strand_id
1 'polypeptide(L)'
;MKAGIAIAGVIIAAVAVFFIVPMVGGGSANVCQALEQHNVSQAAKNISGSNSGPIFNVINSVGQSFATGDTEAAVQTHNHPDIPSAVSCAASYWKSL
;
A
#
# COMPACT_ATOMS: atom_id res chain seq x y z
N MET A 1 -14.37 -34.10 -2.22
CA MET A 1 -13.32 -33.76 -1.23
C MET A 1 -12.10 -33.08 -1.84
N LYS A 2 -11.46 -33.62 -2.90
CA LYS A 2 -10.28 -32.99 -3.55
C LYS A 2 -10.53 -31.56 -4.11
N ALA A 3 -11.71 -31.32 -4.70
CA ALA A 3 -12.06 -30.00 -5.25
C ALA A 3 -12.21 -28.91 -4.16
N GLY A 4 -12.71 -29.26 -2.97
CA GLY A 4 -12.85 -28.31 -1.86
C GLY A 4 -11.50 -27.84 -1.31
N ILE A 5 -10.50 -28.73 -1.27
CA ILE A 5 -9.13 -28.40 -0.86
C ILE A 5 -8.46 -27.49 -1.90
N ALA A 6 -8.68 -27.75 -3.19
CA ALA A 6 -8.15 -26.90 -4.27
C ALA A 6 -8.73 -25.49 -4.23
N ILE A 7 -10.05 -25.34 -4.03
CA ILE A 7 -10.71 -24.03 -3.93
C ILE A 7 -10.23 -23.27 -2.69
N ALA A 8 -10.14 -23.95 -1.54
CA ALA A 8 -9.60 -23.34 -0.32
C ALA A 8 -8.16 -22.86 -0.51
N GLY A 9 -7.31 -23.66 -1.17
CA GLY A 9 -5.93 -23.27 -1.48
C GLY A 9 -5.84 -22.02 -2.36
N VAL A 10 -6.67 -21.92 -3.40
CA VAL A 10 -6.71 -20.74 -4.28
C VAL A 10 -7.16 -19.49 -3.52
N ILE A 11 -8.16 -19.61 -2.65
CA ILE A 11 -8.64 -18.48 -1.84
C ILE A 11 -7.55 -17.99 -0.88
N ILE A 12 -6.87 -18.90 -0.20
CA ILE A 12 -5.77 -18.54 0.73
C ILE A 12 -4.63 -17.86 -0.03
N ALA A 13 -4.26 -18.38 -1.21
CA ALA A 13 -3.24 -17.76 -2.05
C ALA A 13 -3.66 -16.34 -2.50
N ALA A 14 -4.92 -16.15 -2.91
CA ALA A 14 -5.43 -14.84 -3.29
C ALA A 14 -5.41 -13.84 -2.13
N VAL A 15 -5.81 -14.27 -0.93
CA VAL A 15 -5.74 -13.43 0.28
C VAL A 15 -4.30 -13.09 0.63
N ALA A 16 -3.36 -14.04 0.54
CA ALA A 16 -1.95 -13.78 0.79
C ALA A 16 -1.38 -12.74 -0.19
N VAL A 17 -1.64 -12.91 -1.49
CA VAL A 17 -1.21 -11.97 -2.54
C VAL A 17 -1.77 -10.57 -2.29
N PHE A 18 -3.03 -10.48 -1.86
CA PHE A 18 -3.69 -9.21 -1.58
C PHE A 18 -2.94 -8.34 -0.56
N PHE A 19 -2.36 -8.95 0.49
CA PHE A 19 -1.58 -8.23 1.51
C PHE A 19 -0.08 -8.16 1.22
N ILE A 20 0.50 -9.19 0.58
CA ILE A 20 1.94 -9.25 0.30
C ILE A 20 2.35 -8.24 -0.77
N VAL A 21 1.56 -8.08 -1.84
CA VAL A 21 1.93 -7.17 -2.95
C VAL A 21 2.09 -5.72 -2.49
N PRO A 22 1.17 -5.14 -1.70
CA PRO A 22 1.40 -3.82 -1.11
C PRO A 22 2.69 -3.76 -0.28
N MET A 23 2.91 -4.72 0.64
CA MET A 23 4.10 -4.71 1.50
C MET A 23 5.40 -4.75 0.70
N VAL A 24 5.47 -5.57 -0.35
CA VAL A 24 6.66 -5.70 -1.20
C VAL A 24 6.83 -4.48 -2.12
N GLY A 25 5.75 -4.03 -2.75
CA GLY A 25 5.78 -2.89 -3.68
C GLY A 25 6.05 -1.55 -3.00
N GLY A 26 5.57 -1.39 -1.78
CA GLY A 26 5.87 -0.24 -0.92
C GLY A 26 7.01 -0.47 0.06
N GLY A 27 7.83 -1.53 -0.07
CA GLY A 27 9.03 -1.75 0.74
C GLY A 27 8.84 -1.65 2.27
N SER A 28 7.66 -2.04 2.79
CA SER A 28 7.23 -1.73 4.15
C SER A 28 6.68 -2.95 4.89
N ALA A 29 6.77 -2.92 6.23
CA ALA A 29 6.26 -4.01 7.09
C ALA A 29 4.72 -3.98 7.26
N ASN A 30 4.07 -2.85 6.96
CA ASN A 30 2.63 -2.66 7.06
C ASN A 30 2.06 -2.17 5.71
N VAL A 31 0.85 -2.62 5.37
CA VAL A 31 0.16 -2.25 4.14
C VAL A 31 -0.25 -0.78 4.09
N CYS A 32 -0.65 -0.19 5.22
CA CYS A 32 -0.95 1.25 5.25
C CYS A 32 0.31 2.10 5.04
N GLN A 33 1.44 1.65 5.58
CA GLN A 33 2.74 2.27 5.34
C GLN A 33 3.14 2.15 3.86
N ALA A 34 2.93 0.99 3.25
CA ALA A 34 3.17 0.79 1.84
C ALA A 34 2.30 1.70 0.95
N LEU A 35 1.01 1.86 1.27
CA LEU A 35 0.12 2.81 0.59
C LEU A 35 0.64 4.25 0.71
N GLU A 36 1.04 4.66 1.91
CA GLU A 36 1.56 6.00 2.15
C GLU A 36 2.87 6.23 1.36
N GLN A 37 3.80 5.27 1.38
CA GLN A 37 5.04 5.35 0.60
C GLN A 37 4.80 5.38 -0.91
N HIS A 38 3.83 4.63 -1.40
CA HIS A 38 3.41 4.66 -2.80
C HIS A 38 2.83 6.03 -3.17
N ASN A 39 1.95 6.58 -2.34
CA ASN A 39 1.35 7.90 -2.52
C ASN A 39 2.41 9.02 -2.47
N VAL A 40 3.37 8.93 -1.55
CA VAL A 40 4.52 9.84 -1.47
C VAL A 40 5.35 9.78 -2.75
N SER A 41 5.66 8.58 -3.24
CA SER A 41 6.47 8.40 -4.45
C SER A 41 5.76 8.98 -5.68
N GLN A 42 4.44 8.77 -5.78
CA GLN A 42 3.58 9.38 -6.82
C GLN A 42 3.52 10.91 -6.68
N ALA A 43 3.40 11.44 -5.46
CA ALA A 43 3.41 12.88 -5.22
C ALA A 43 4.76 13.50 -5.58
N ALA A 44 5.88 12.88 -5.20
CA ALA A 44 7.22 13.30 -5.55
C ALA A 44 7.42 13.33 -7.07
N LYS A 45 6.90 12.31 -7.78
CA LYS A 45 6.88 12.28 -9.25
C LYS A 45 6.07 13.43 -9.84
N ASN A 46 4.86 13.68 -9.33
CA ASN A 46 3.99 14.75 -9.81
C ASN A 46 4.60 16.15 -9.57
N ILE A 47 5.29 16.35 -8.45
CA ILE A 47 5.93 17.63 -8.11
C ILE A 47 7.20 17.85 -8.93
N SER A 48 8.02 16.81 -9.09
CA SER A 48 9.30 16.92 -9.82
C SER A 48 9.16 16.76 -11.33
N GLY A 49 8.00 16.31 -11.82
CA GLY A 49 7.73 16.02 -13.23
C GLY A 49 8.49 14.80 -13.77
N SER A 50 9.16 14.04 -12.91
CA SER A 50 10.04 12.93 -13.29
C SER A 50 10.05 11.84 -12.20
N ASN A 51 10.36 10.61 -12.58
CA ASN A 51 10.56 9.49 -11.64
C ASN A 51 11.96 9.46 -11.03
N SER A 52 12.80 10.43 -11.38
CA SER A 52 14.23 10.43 -11.06
C SER A 52 14.81 11.83 -11.17
N GLY A 53 15.70 12.18 -10.23
CA GLY A 53 16.37 13.48 -10.17
C GLY A 53 16.56 13.96 -8.73
N PRO A 54 17.37 15.01 -8.50
CA PRO A 54 17.66 15.49 -7.14
C PRO A 54 16.41 15.97 -6.40
N ILE A 55 15.49 16.66 -7.08
CA ILE A 55 14.22 17.12 -6.49
C ILE A 55 13.32 15.93 -6.14
N PHE A 56 13.17 14.97 -7.06
CA PHE A 56 12.45 13.72 -6.80
C PHE A 56 13.05 12.99 -5.59
N ASN A 57 14.37 12.79 -5.58
CA ASN A 57 15.05 12.05 -4.52
C ASN A 57 14.91 12.71 -3.16
N VAL A 58 15.00 14.04 -3.08
CA VAL A 58 14.81 14.77 -1.80
C VAL A 58 13.36 14.64 -1.32
N ILE A 59 12.37 14.92 -2.18
CA ILE A 59 10.96 14.85 -1.78
C ILE A 59 10.59 13.41 -1.41
N ASN A 60 11.00 12.44 -2.22
CA ASN A 60 10.73 11.03 -1.99
C ASN A 60 11.45 10.54 -0.72
N SER A 61 12.72 10.87 -0.52
CA SER A 61 13.45 10.45 0.69
C SER A 61 12.86 11.04 1.96
N VAL A 62 12.55 12.35 1.96
CA VAL A 62 11.91 13.00 3.11
C VAL A 62 10.53 12.40 3.35
N GLY A 63 9.69 12.33 2.32
CA GLY A 63 8.34 11.78 2.44
C GLY A 63 8.33 10.32 2.90
N GLN A 64 9.22 9.48 2.39
CA GLN A 64 9.34 8.08 2.83
C GLN A 64 9.78 7.97 4.29
N SER A 65 10.57 8.92 4.79
CA SER A 65 10.97 8.99 6.21
C SER A 65 9.77 9.26 7.14
N PHE A 66 8.75 9.95 6.63
CA PHE A 66 7.53 10.28 7.37
C PHE A 66 6.38 9.30 7.12
N ALA A 67 6.46 8.50 6.07
CA ALA A 67 5.48 7.48 5.73
C ALA A 67 5.57 6.31 6.72
N THR A 68 4.81 6.44 7.80
CA THR A 68 4.72 5.48 8.92
C THR A 68 3.48 4.57 8.80
N GLY A 69 2.52 4.95 7.96
CA GLY A 69 1.24 4.29 7.77
C GLY A 69 0.12 4.85 8.64
N ASP A 70 0.43 5.70 9.62
CA ASP A 70 -0.55 6.24 10.58
C ASP A 70 -1.53 7.19 9.90
N THR A 71 -1.04 8.03 8.97
CA THR A 71 -1.88 8.97 8.23
C THR A 71 -2.91 8.24 7.39
N GLU A 72 -2.47 7.28 6.58
CA GLU A 72 -3.37 6.49 5.73
C GLU A 72 -4.27 5.60 6.59
N ALA A 73 -3.78 5.00 7.67
CA ALA A 73 -4.62 4.23 8.58
C ALA A 73 -5.74 5.07 9.19
N ALA A 74 -5.45 6.31 9.60
CA ALA A 74 -6.46 7.24 10.14
C ALA A 74 -7.47 7.65 9.06
N VAL A 75 -7.01 7.98 7.84
CA VAL A 75 -7.87 8.32 6.70
C VAL A 75 -8.77 7.16 6.32
N GLN A 76 -8.23 5.94 6.24
CA GLN A 76 -8.99 4.75 5.89
C GLN A 76 -9.97 4.36 7.01
N THR A 77 -9.60 4.54 8.28
CA THR A 77 -10.53 4.32 9.41
C THR A 77 -11.66 5.35 9.40
N HIS A 78 -11.38 6.59 9.01
CA HIS A 78 -12.40 7.62 8.85
C HIS A 78 -13.35 7.33 7.68
N ASN A 79 -12.81 6.94 6.52
CA ASN A 79 -13.58 6.72 5.30
C ASN A 79 -14.28 5.35 5.26
N HIS A 80 -13.72 4.36 5.95
CA HIS A 80 -14.22 3.00 6.06
C HIS A 80 -14.20 2.54 7.53
N PRO A 81 -15.06 3.12 8.38
CA PRO A 81 -15.08 2.81 9.82
C PRO A 81 -15.42 1.34 10.11
N ASP A 82 -16.10 0.68 9.18
CA ASP A 82 -16.56 -0.70 9.33
C ASP A 82 -15.50 -1.74 8.89
N ILE A 83 -14.38 -1.29 8.31
CA ILE A 83 -13.36 -2.16 7.71
C ILE A 83 -12.03 -1.92 8.43
N PRO A 84 -11.30 -2.98 8.85
CA PRO A 84 -9.98 -2.83 9.42
C PRO A 84 -9.04 -2.07 8.49
N SER A 85 -8.31 -1.08 9.03
CA SER A 85 -7.42 -0.21 8.26
C SER A 85 -6.45 -0.96 7.35
N ALA A 86 -5.89 -2.10 7.81
CA ALA A 86 -5.02 -2.92 6.97
C ALA A 86 -5.68 -3.43 5.68
N VAL A 87 -6.98 -3.75 5.71
CA VAL A 87 -7.73 -4.26 4.56
C VAL A 87 -8.11 -3.12 3.61
N SER A 88 -8.59 -2.00 4.15
CA SER A 88 -8.92 -0.82 3.34
C SER A 88 -7.67 -0.20 2.73
N CYS A 89 -6.56 -0.10 3.46
CA CYS A 89 -5.27 0.30 2.92
C CYS A 89 -4.80 -0.63 1.79
N ALA A 90 -4.94 -1.95 1.94
CA ALA A 90 -4.59 -2.90 0.89
C ALA A 90 -5.45 -2.68 -0.36
N ALA A 91 -6.77 -2.56 -0.19
CA ALA A 91 -7.69 -2.29 -1.28
C ALA A 91 -7.36 -0.98 -2.00
N SER A 92 -7.06 0.09 -1.25
CA SER A 92 -6.67 1.38 -1.80
C SER A 92 -5.32 1.34 -2.51
N TYR A 93 -4.36 0.54 -2.03
CA TYR A 93 -3.09 0.32 -2.72
C TYR A 93 -3.33 -0.29 -4.10
N TRP A 94 -4.12 -1.37 -4.16
CA TRP A 94 -4.50 -2.01 -5.42
C TRP A 94 -5.26 -1.09 -6.38
N LYS A 95 -6.06 -0.17 -5.85
CA LYS A 95 -6.75 0.86 -6.63
C LYS A 95 -5.81 1.95 -7.17
N SER A 96 -4.68 2.16 -6.51
CA SER A 96 -3.70 3.20 -6.86
C SER A 96 -2.64 2.77 -7.87
N LEU A 97 -2.50 1.46 -8.10
CA LEU A 97 -1.72 0.86 -9.19
C LEU A 97 -2.38 1.13 -10.55
#